data_AF-A0AAV5LRT3-F1
#
_entry.id   AF-A0AAV5LRT3-F1
#
_cell.length_a   1.000
_cell.length_b   1.000
_cell.length_c   1.000
_cell.angle_alpha   90.00
_cell.angle_beta   90.00
_cell.angle_gamma   90.00
#
_symmetry.space_group_name_H-M   'P 1'
#
loop_
_entity.id
_entity.type
_entity.pdbx_description
1 polymer ?
#
loop_
_entity_poly.entity_id
_entity_poly.type
_entity_poly.pdbx_seq_one_letter_code
_entity_poly.pdbx_strand_id
1 'polypeptide(L)'
;MANHLLSFFLCFFLFFFSSSSSSEVQRVPAIFVIGDSQVDVGNNNYLPVSFAKANFPPNGIDFPSKEATGRFSNGKNAADFLSPP
;
A
#
# COMPACT_ATOMS: atom_id res chain seq x y z
N MET A 1 11.75 53.77 11.14
CA MET A 1 12.78 52.69 11.15
C MET A 1 12.37 51.53 12.08
N ALA A 2 12.09 51.79 13.36
CA ALA A 2 11.68 50.74 14.33
C ALA A 2 10.44 49.92 13.91
N ASN A 3 9.40 50.55 13.38
CA ASN A 3 8.14 49.88 13.02
C ASN A 3 8.28 48.91 11.83
N HIS A 4 9.18 49.21 10.88
CA HIS A 4 9.50 48.30 9.77
C HIS A 4 10.31 47.09 10.24
N LEU A 5 11.22 47.30 11.19
CA LEU A 5 11.97 46.22 11.82
C LEU A 5 11.03 45.28 12.59
N LEU A 6 10.10 45.84 13.36
CA LEU A 6 9.11 45.09 14.13
C LEU A 6 8.19 44.28 13.21
N SER A 7 7.72 44.87 12.11
CA SER A 7 6.93 44.17 11.11
C SER A 7 7.71 43.04 10.43
N PHE A 8 9.00 43.23 10.17
CA PHE A 8 9.85 42.19 9.58
C PHE A 8 10.01 40.98 10.51
N PHE A 9 10.28 41.23 11.80
CA PHE A 9 10.36 40.16 12.80
C PHE A 9 9.01 39.45 13.00
N LEU A 10 7.89 40.18 12.96
CA LEU A 10 6.55 39.60 13.05
C LEU A 10 6.26 38.68 11.85
N CYS A 11 6.56 39.14 10.62
CA CYS A 11 6.39 38.34 9.41
C CYS A 11 7.26 37.07 9.43
N PHE A 12 8.51 37.17 9.90
CA PHE A 12 9.40 36.03 10.03
C PHE A 12 8.88 35.00 11.05
N PHE A 13 8.38 35.47 12.19
CA PHE A 13 7.79 34.61 13.23
C PHE A 13 6.52 33.89 12.74
N LEU A 14 5.65 34.60 12.03
CA LEU A 14 4.43 34.02 11.45
C LEU A 14 4.77 32.99 10.36
N PHE A 15 5.76 33.25 9.51
CA PHE A 15 6.20 32.30 8.48
C PHE A 15 6.74 30.99 9.07
N PHE A 16 7.45 31.08 10.21
CA PHE A 16 8.00 29.89 10.89
C PHE A 16 6.92 29.03 11.57
N PHE A 17 5.83 29.65 12.04
CA PHE A 17 4.70 28.95 12.68
C PHE A 17 3.63 28.46 11.69
N SER A 18 3.61 28.96 10.45
CA SER A 18 2.51 28.71 9.52
C SER A 18 2.49 27.35 8.85
N SER A 19 3.43 26.42 9.05
CA SER A 19 3.35 25.13 8.32
C SER A 19 4.01 23.95 9.04
N SER A 20 3.20 23.27 9.85
CA SER A 20 3.32 21.82 10.02
C SER A 20 1.94 21.23 10.33
N SER A 21 1.02 21.30 9.37
CA SER A 21 -0.15 20.43 9.38
C SER A 21 0.30 19.04 8.93
N SER A 22 0.65 18.17 9.88
CA SER A 22 0.76 16.75 9.60
C SER A 22 -0.64 16.24 9.27
N SER A 23 -0.93 15.99 8.00
CA SER A 23 -2.08 15.18 7.64
C SER A 23 -1.82 13.79 8.20
N GLU A 24 -2.41 13.45 9.34
CA GLU A 24 -2.43 12.06 9.78
C GLU A 24 -3.20 11.28 8.71
N VAL A 25 -2.46 10.52 7.90
CA VAL A 25 -3.06 9.57 6.99
C VAL A 25 -3.80 8.57 7.88
N GLN A 26 -5.12 8.57 7.77
CA GLN A 26 -5.96 7.62 8.51
C GLN A 26 -5.55 6.21 8.09
N ARG A 27 -4.79 5.52 8.95
CA ARG A 27 -4.37 4.15 8.70
C ARG A 27 -5.59 3.24 8.80
N VAL A 28 -5.94 2.60 7.70
CA VAL A 28 -6.89 1.50 7.68
C VAL A 28 -6.19 0.30 8.33
N PRO A 29 -6.70 -0.25 9.45
CA PRO A 29 -5.99 -1.29 10.19
C PRO A 29 -5.99 -2.65 9.46
N ALA A 30 -6.99 -2.91 8.61
CA ALA A 30 -7.12 -4.14 7.85
C ALA A 30 -8.09 -3.96 6.67
N ILE A 31 -7.92 -4.81 5.65
CA ILE A 31 -8.85 -4.93 4.52
C ILE A 31 -9.27 -6.38 4.39
N PHE A 32 -10.57 -6.62 4.26
CA PHE A 32 -11.11 -7.93 3.90
C PHE A 32 -11.37 -7.96 2.40
N VAL A 33 -10.72 -8.87 1.69
CA VAL A 33 -10.82 -8.98 0.23
C VAL A 33 -11.61 -10.23 -0.12
N ILE A 34 -12.71 -10.04 -0.84
CA ILE A 34 -13.58 -11.10 -1.34
C ILE A 34 -13.61 -11.00 -2.86
N GLY A 35 -13.40 -12.10 -3.55
CA GLY A 35 -13.41 -12.11 -5.02
C GLY A 35 -13.00 -13.45 -5.61
N ASP A 36 -12.44 -13.39 -6.82
CA ASP A 36 -12.00 -14.54 -7.60
C ASP A 36 -10.46 -14.61 -7.70
N SER A 37 -9.96 -15.34 -8.70
CA SER A 37 -8.54 -15.44 -9.07
C SER A 37 -7.75 -14.12 -9.07
N GLN A 38 -8.36 -12.98 -9.43
CA GLN A 38 -7.69 -11.68 -9.54
C GLN A 38 -7.22 -11.12 -8.20
N VAL A 39 -7.80 -11.61 -7.09
CA VAL A 39 -7.45 -11.19 -5.73
C VAL A 39 -6.99 -12.37 -4.86
N ASP A 40 -6.95 -13.58 -5.40
CA ASP A 40 -6.47 -14.75 -4.68
C ASP A 40 -4.95 -14.67 -4.45
N VAL A 41 -4.55 -14.78 -3.17
CA VAL A 41 -3.15 -14.75 -2.71
C VAL A 41 -2.59 -16.15 -2.42
N GLY A 42 -3.31 -17.20 -2.83
CA GLY A 42 -2.95 -18.60 -2.63
C GLY A 42 -3.92 -19.39 -1.75
N ASN A 43 -5.08 -18.82 -1.43
CA ASN A 43 -6.12 -19.46 -0.62
C ASN A 43 -6.57 -20.80 -1.24
N ASN A 44 -6.67 -20.85 -2.57
CA ASN A 44 -7.06 -22.07 -3.28
C ASN A 44 -6.13 -23.27 -3.06
N ASN A 45 -4.85 -23.04 -2.69
CA ASN A 45 -3.93 -24.14 -2.41
C ASN A 45 -4.35 -24.96 -1.18
N TYR A 46 -5.11 -24.35 -0.27
CA TYR A 46 -5.58 -24.96 0.98
C TYR A 46 -6.98 -25.57 0.87
N LEU A 47 -7.68 -25.37 -0.25
CA LEU A 47 -8.99 -25.96 -0.47
C LEU A 47 -8.85 -27.41 -0.98
N PRO A 48 -9.37 -28.41 -0.24
CA PRO A 48 -9.16 -29.83 -0.60
C PRO A 48 -9.71 -30.21 -1.98
N VAL A 49 -10.82 -29.57 -2.38
CA VAL A 49 -11.56 -29.90 -3.61
C VAL A 49 -11.35 -28.90 -4.74
N SER A 50 -10.43 -27.93 -4.58
CA SER A 50 -10.19 -26.94 -5.64
C SER A 50 -9.29 -27.50 -6.73
N PHE A 51 -9.78 -27.44 -7.98
CA PHE A 51 -8.98 -27.70 -9.17
C PHE A 51 -8.27 -26.44 -9.69
N ALA A 52 -8.75 -25.26 -9.31
CA ALA A 52 -8.17 -23.99 -9.71
C ALA A 52 -7.06 -23.61 -8.71
N LYS A 53 -5.82 -24.00 -9.01
CA LYS A 53 -4.63 -23.63 -8.23
C LYS A 53 -3.64 -22.90 -9.14
N ALA A 54 -2.93 -21.92 -8.60
CA ALA A 54 -1.86 -21.20 -9.31
C ALA A 54 -0.50 -21.41 -8.64
N ASN A 55 -0.25 -22.63 -8.17
CA ASN A 55 1.00 -23.06 -7.53
C ASN A 55 1.97 -23.72 -8.52
N PHE A 56 1.92 -23.31 -9.79
CA PHE A 56 2.78 -23.82 -10.85
C PHE A 56 3.18 -22.70 -11.84
N PRO A 57 4.31 -22.85 -12.57
CA PRO A 57 4.74 -21.88 -13.58
C PRO A 57 3.71 -21.72 -14.72
N PRO A 58 3.53 -20.52 -15.30
CA PRO A 58 4.39 -19.33 -15.15
C PRO A 58 4.00 -18.41 -13.98
N ASN A 59 3.10 -18.83 -13.09
CA ASN A 59 2.72 -17.98 -11.96
C ASN A 59 3.94 -17.74 -11.05
N GLY A 60 4.06 -16.50 -10.55
CA GLY A 60 5.14 -16.09 -9.65
C GLY A 60 6.52 -15.86 -10.28
N ILE A 61 6.68 -15.89 -11.61
CA ILE A 61 7.99 -15.69 -12.26
C ILE A 61 8.61 -14.30 -12.03
N ASP A 62 7.80 -13.29 -11.72
CA ASP A 62 8.25 -11.92 -11.45
C ASP A 62 8.49 -11.66 -9.95
N PHE A 63 8.21 -12.64 -9.08
CA PHE A 63 8.64 -12.56 -7.68
C PHE A 63 10.17 -12.68 -7.56
N PRO A 64 10.79 -12.08 -6.53
CA PRO A 64 12.21 -12.28 -6.26
C PRO A 64 12.62 -13.76 -6.11
N SER A 65 11.73 -14.60 -5.56
CA SER A 65 11.94 -16.05 -5.46
C SER A 65 11.76 -16.78 -6.79
N LYS A 66 11.05 -16.19 -7.75
CA LYS A 66 10.61 -16.81 -9.02
C LYS A 66 9.79 -18.09 -8.80
N GLU A 67 9.09 -18.18 -7.68
CA GLU A 67 8.27 -19.33 -7.29
C GLU A 67 6.78 -18.98 -7.29
N ALA A 68 5.96 -19.94 -7.71
CA ALA A 68 4.51 -19.79 -7.72
C ALA A 68 3.96 -19.75 -6.28
N THR A 69 3.31 -18.65 -5.91
CA THR A 69 2.75 -18.48 -4.55
C THR A 69 1.29 -18.89 -4.44
N GLY A 70 0.65 -19.31 -5.53
CA GLY A 70 -0.81 -19.49 -5.60
C GLY A 70 -1.60 -18.26 -6.04
N ARG A 71 -0.92 -17.15 -6.40
CA ARG A 71 -1.53 -16.02 -7.11
C ARG A 71 -1.68 -16.35 -8.58
N PHE A 72 -2.83 -16.07 -9.18
CA PHE A 72 -3.07 -16.24 -10.62
C PHE A 72 -2.43 -15.11 -11.45
N SER A 73 -1.15 -14.84 -11.20
CA SER A 73 -0.36 -13.82 -11.86
C SER A 73 1.14 -14.15 -11.74
N ASN A 74 1.96 -13.45 -12.52
CA ASN A 74 3.42 -13.57 -12.43
C ASN A 74 4.00 -13.00 -11.13
N GLY A 75 3.24 -12.24 -10.35
CA GLY A 75 3.75 -11.50 -9.19
C GLY A 75 2.64 -11.06 -8.24
N LYS A 76 2.73 -9.83 -7.72
CA LYS A 76 1.68 -9.24 -6.88
C LYS A 76 0.39 -9.01 -7.66
N ASN A 77 -0.76 -9.19 -7.02
CA ASN A 77 -2.08 -8.90 -7.58
C ASN A 77 -2.66 -7.60 -6.97
N ALA A 78 -3.88 -7.22 -7.35
CA ALA A 78 -4.50 -5.98 -6.88
C ALA A 78 -4.64 -5.90 -5.34
N ALA A 79 -4.89 -7.02 -4.66
CA ALA A 79 -5.02 -7.07 -3.21
C ALA A 79 -3.70 -6.70 -2.50
N ASP A 80 -2.56 -7.10 -3.07
CA ASP A 80 -1.23 -6.78 -2.52
C ASP A 80 -0.87 -5.29 -2.63
N PHE A 81 -1.45 -4.57 -3.59
CA PHE A 81 -1.23 -3.13 -3.76
C PHE A 81 -2.19 -2.29 -2.94
N LEU A 82 -3.37 -2.81 -2.64
CA LEU A 82 -4.38 -2.15 -1.81
C LEU A 82 -4.18 -2.40 -0.32
N SER A 83 -3.44 -3.45 0.06
CA SER A 83 -3.21 -3.79 1.46
C SER A 83 -2.55 -2.62 2.22
N PRO A 84 -2.96 -2.34 3.46
CA PRO A 84 -2.29 -1.36 4.31
C PRO A 84 -0.78 -1.66 4.41
N PRO A 85 0.06 -0.62 4.56
CA PRO A 85 1.50 -0.78 4.72
C PRO A 85 1.87 -1.55 6.00
#